data_AF-A0A494YZA4-F1
#
_entry.id   AF-A0A494YZA4-F1
#
_cell.length_a   1.000
_cell.length_b   1.000
_cell.length_c   1.000
_cell.angle_alpha   90.00
_cell.angle_beta   90.00
_cell.angle_gamma   90.00
#
_symmetry.space_group_name_H-M   'P 1'
#
loop_
_entity.id
_entity.type
_entity.pdbx_description
1 polymer ?
#
loop_
_entity_poly.entity_id
_entity_poly.type
_entity_poly.pdbx_seq_one_letter_code
_entity_poly.pdbx_strand_id
1 'polypeptide(L)'
;MKKRILTAVFIMVAFFMTACGNDDNEDASKKLNENKTVESKEVLSPMDDMKNKLEQLNYSTVDFEVLYFDSEFEGEIREEDGLVEAEFYDPFNSIDARGPDAFDAMFPIVHDLEINPDMKDDEAISSSINSFNIPKEFLKAELQITFSDGTEKTFKITNNEL
;
A
#
# COMPACT_ATOMS: atom_id res chain seq x y z
N MET A 1 1.58 5.51 -26.20
CA MET A 1 0.92 4.83 -27.35
C MET A 1 0.52 3.42 -26.92
N LYS A 2 -0.67 2.91 -27.26
CA LYS A 2 -1.17 1.64 -26.70
C LYS A 2 -0.58 0.42 -27.45
N LYS A 3 0.15 -0.45 -26.75
CA LYS A 3 0.57 -1.78 -27.24
C LYS A 3 0.10 -2.85 -26.26
N ARG A 4 -1.11 -3.40 -26.48
CA ARG A 4 -1.54 -4.64 -25.83
C ARG A 4 -1.01 -5.81 -26.67
N ILE A 5 -0.25 -6.71 -26.06
CA ILE A 5 0.10 -8.00 -26.66
C ILE A 5 -0.75 -9.07 -25.97
N LEU A 6 -1.64 -9.67 -26.75
CA LEU A 6 -2.45 -10.83 -26.38
C LEU A 6 -1.66 -12.12 -26.70
N THR A 7 -2.14 -13.27 -26.20
CA THR A 7 -1.78 -14.65 -26.59
C THR A 7 -0.74 -15.36 -25.71
N ALA A 8 -0.88 -16.63 -25.29
CA ALA A 8 -2.05 -17.46 -24.94
C ALA A 8 -1.61 -18.82 -24.36
N VAL A 9 -2.46 -19.43 -23.50
CA VAL A 9 -2.79 -20.88 -23.47
C VAL A 9 -1.74 -21.92 -23.01
N PHE A 10 -2.17 -22.74 -22.02
CA PHE A 10 -1.69 -24.09 -21.62
C PHE A 10 -0.24 -24.21 -21.11
N ILE A 11 -0.02 -24.89 -19.97
CA ILE A 11 -0.21 -26.34 -19.84
C ILE A 11 -0.87 -26.74 -18.51
N MET A 12 -1.70 -27.79 -18.55
CA MET A 12 -2.33 -28.41 -17.39
C MET A 12 -1.50 -29.63 -16.93
N VAL A 13 -1.12 -29.68 -15.66
CA VAL A 13 -0.68 -30.91 -14.99
C VAL A 13 -1.38 -31.00 -13.63
N ALA A 14 -2.36 -31.90 -13.52
CA ALA A 14 -2.89 -32.31 -12.23
C ALA A 14 -2.03 -33.45 -11.67
N PHE A 15 -1.56 -33.32 -10.43
CA PHE A 15 -1.06 -34.44 -9.64
C PHE A 15 -2.06 -34.81 -8.54
N PHE A 16 -2.11 -36.10 -8.23
CA PHE A 16 -3.20 -36.70 -7.45
C PHE A 16 -2.92 -36.74 -5.95
N MET A 17 -4.00 -36.98 -5.18
CA MET A 17 -4.04 -37.02 -3.71
C MET A 17 -3.07 -38.03 -3.08
N THR A 18 -2.64 -37.76 -1.84
CA THR A 18 -2.46 -38.72 -0.71
C THR A 18 -1.93 -37.94 0.51
N ALA A 19 -2.14 -38.31 1.78
CA ALA A 19 -3.11 -39.24 2.38
C ALA A 19 -3.33 -38.91 3.89
N CYS A 20 -4.37 -39.51 4.46
CA CYS A 20 -4.79 -39.63 5.88
C CYS A 20 -3.82 -39.21 7.02
N GLY A 21 -4.37 -38.59 8.07
CA GLY A 21 -3.67 -38.29 9.32
C GLY A 21 -4.56 -37.77 10.45
N ASN A 22 -5.70 -38.41 10.72
CA ASN A 22 -6.61 -38.04 11.82
C ASN A 22 -6.40 -38.97 13.02
N ASP A 23 -6.09 -38.42 14.19
CA ASP A 23 -6.23 -39.10 15.49
C ASP A 23 -6.53 -38.03 16.56
N ASP A 24 -7.49 -38.31 17.46
CA ASP A 24 -8.22 -37.30 18.24
C ASP A 24 -8.18 -37.58 19.77
N ASN A 25 -7.54 -36.68 20.54
CA ASN A 25 -7.67 -36.51 22.02
C ASN A 25 -7.22 -37.71 22.89
N GLU A 26 -7.16 -37.69 24.23
CA GLU A 26 -7.28 -36.65 25.29
C GLU A 26 -5.88 -36.43 25.96
N ASP A 27 -5.59 -35.86 27.14
CA ASP A 27 -6.28 -35.24 28.30
C ASP A 27 -5.26 -34.27 29.01
N ALA A 28 -5.61 -33.75 30.18
CA ALA A 28 -4.74 -33.68 31.38
C ALA A 28 -4.13 -32.31 31.75
N SER A 29 -5.00 -31.30 31.80
CA SER A 29 -5.14 -30.42 32.98
C SER A 29 -3.89 -29.81 33.66
N LYS A 30 -3.77 -28.48 33.59
CA LYS A 30 -3.39 -27.70 34.78
C LYS A 30 -4.06 -26.33 34.86
N LYS A 31 -4.50 -25.96 36.05
CA LYS A 31 -5.17 -24.68 36.36
C LYS A 31 -4.16 -23.53 36.40
N LEU A 32 -4.59 -22.35 35.96
CA LEU A 32 -4.63 -21.17 36.83
C LEU A 32 -5.63 -20.14 36.28
N ASN A 33 -6.23 -19.36 37.19
CA ASN A 33 -7.19 -18.30 36.87
C ASN A 33 -6.53 -16.97 37.24
N GLU A 34 -6.15 -16.19 36.24
CA GLU A 34 -5.85 -14.77 36.42
C GLU A 34 -6.89 -13.94 35.66
N ASN A 35 -7.74 -13.24 36.42
CA ASN A 35 -8.70 -12.28 35.88
C ASN A 35 -7.97 -11.01 35.41
N LYS A 36 -7.28 -11.12 34.28
CA LYS A 36 -6.83 -9.96 33.50
C LYS A 36 -7.98 -9.56 32.59
N THR A 37 -8.46 -8.32 32.73
CA THR A 37 -9.45 -7.76 31.80
C THR A 37 -8.84 -7.73 30.40
N VAL A 38 -9.20 -8.71 29.58
CA VAL A 38 -8.95 -8.67 28.14
C VAL A 38 -9.91 -7.64 27.57
N GLU A 39 -9.40 -6.44 27.34
CA GLU A 39 -10.01 -5.51 26.40
C GLU A 39 -10.16 -6.26 25.08
N SER A 40 -11.41 -6.52 24.69
CA SER A 40 -11.73 -7.43 23.58
C SER A 40 -11.49 -6.72 22.25
N LYS A 41 -10.23 -6.43 21.94
CA LYS A 41 -9.79 -6.04 20.60
C LYS A 41 -10.23 -7.16 19.65
N GLU A 42 -11.22 -6.87 18.80
CA GLU A 42 -11.65 -7.82 17.78
C GLU A 42 -10.43 -8.19 16.93
N VAL A 43 -10.29 -9.49 16.66
CA VAL A 43 -9.27 -10.00 15.73
C VAL A 43 -9.82 -9.79 14.33
N LEU A 44 -9.82 -8.53 13.92
CA LEU A 44 -10.01 -8.10 12.53
C LEU A 44 -8.98 -8.81 11.64
N SER A 45 -9.34 -9.09 10.39
CA SER A 45 -8.32 -9.51 9.43
C SER A 45 -7.41 -8.32 9.10
N PRO A 46 -6.19 -8.54 8.58
CA PRO A 46 -5.36 -7.46 8.06
C PRO A 46 -6.07 -6.61 7.01
N MET A 47 -7.01 -7.21 6.25
CA MET A 47 -7.81 -6.51 5.26
C MET A 47 -8.75 -5.48 5.89
N ASP A 48 -9.46 -5.88 6.95
CA ASP A 48 -10.40 -5.02 7.66
C ASP A 48 -9.64 -3.91 8.42
N ASP A 49 -8.48 -4.21 8.98
CA ASP A 49 -7.62 -3.22 9.66
C ASP A 49 -7.04 -2.18 8.69
N MET A 50 -6.55 -2.59 7.51
CA MET A 50 -6.14 -1.65 6.44
C MET A 50 -7.31 -0.79 5.97
N LYS A 51 -8.50 -1.36 5.75
CA LYS A 51 -9.69 -0.60 5.35
C LYS A 51 -10.14 0.39 6.43
N ASN A 52 -10.24 -0.04 7.68
CA ASN A 52 -10.59 0.82 8.81
C ASN A 52 -9.55 1.93 9.06
N LYS A 53 -8.28 1.72 8.68
CA LYS A 53 -7.24 2.76 8.66
C LYS A 53 -7.42 3.73 7.48
N LEU A 54 -7.66 3.23 6.26
CA LEU A 54 -7.88 4.05 5.06
C LEU A 54 -9.12 4.96 5.20
N GLU A 55 -10.18 4.49 5.85
CA GLU A 55 -11.38 5.29 6.17
C GLU A 55 -11.14 6.45 7.16
N GLN A 56 -9.95 6.55 7.76
CA GLN A 56 -9.54 7.71 8.58
C GLN A 56 -8.86 8.81 7.75
N LEU A 57 -8.61 8.56 6.46
CA LEU A 57 -7.89 9.46 5.56
C LEU A 57 -8.85 10.28 4.68
N ASN A 58 -8.38 11.43 4.18
CA ASN A 58 -9.17 12.33 3.33
C ASN A 58 -9.18 11.92 1.83
N TYR A 59 -8.70 10.71 1.53
CA TYR A 59 -8.59 10.13 0.19
C TYR A 59 -8.71 8.60 0.23
N SER A 60 -9.19 8.01 -0.86
CA SER A 60 -9.28 6.56 -1.11
C SER A 60 -8.15 6.03 -2.01
N THR A 61 -7.31 6.92 -2.54
CA THR A 61 -6.15 6.57 -3.36
C THR A 61 -5.04 7.60 -3.17
N VAL A 62 -3.81 7.13 -2.96
CA VAL A 62 -2.57 7.89 -3.13
C VAL A 62 -1.64 7.02 -3.97
N ASP A 63 -1.13 7.57 -5.06
CA ASP A 63 -0.18 6.96 -5.97
C ASP A 63 0.91 8.01 -6.24
N PHE A 64 2.17 7.69 -5.92
CA PHE A 64 3.29 8.62 -6.00
C PHE A 64 4.51 7.98 -6.68
N GLU A 65 4.63 8.22 -8.00
CA GLU A 65 5.79 7.85 -8.82
C GLU A 65 6.85 8.97 -8.81
N VAL A 66 8.11 8.64 -8.48
CA VAL A 66 9.26 9.56 -8.68
C VAL A 66 10.41 8.85 -9.40
N LEU A 67 10.63 9.26 -10.65
CA LEU A 67 11.66 8.70 -11.53
C LEU A 67 12.96 9.50 -11.43
N TYR A 68 14.06 8.80 -11.18
CA TYR A 68 15.43 9.30 -11.17
C TYR A 68 16.19 8.77 -12.40
N PHE A 69 17.50 9.03 -12.50
CA PHE A 69 18.29 8.66 -13.68
C PHE A 69 18.53 7.15 -13.83
N ASP A 70 18.68 6.43 -12.72
CA ASP A 70 19.04 5.01 -12.65
C ASP A 70 18.05 4.16 -11.83
N SER A 71 17.03 4.80 -11.27
CA SER A 71 16.16 4.27 -10.22
C SER A 71 14.80 4.96 -10.26
N GLU A 72 13.81 4.35 -9.60
CA GLU A 72 12.44 4.85 -9.50
C GLU A 72 11.98 4.62 -8.06
N PHE A 73 11.14 5.52 -7.54
CA PHE A 73 10.45 5.41 -6.27
C PHE A 73 8.96 5.29 -6.55
N GLU A 74 8.27 4.41 -5.84
CA GLU A 74 6.85 4.11 -6.03
C GLU A 74 6.20 3.91 -4.67
N GLY A 75 5.09 4.61 -4.43
CA GLY A 75 4.27 4.44 -3.23
C GLY A 75 2.80 4.53 -3.56
N GLU A 76 2.12 3.38 -3.58
CA GLU A 76 0.68 3.28 -3.84
C GLU A 76 -0.08 2.76 -2.61
N ILE A 77 -1.22 3.39 -2.32
CA ILE A 77 -2.34 2.83 -1.54
C ILE A 77 -3.63 3.10 -2.33
N ARG A 78 -4.40 2.06 -2.64
CA ARG A 78 -5.69 2.14 -3.38
C ARG A 78 -6.77 1.28 -2.71
N GLU A 79 -8.04 1.69 -2.77
CA GLU A 79 -9.17 0.76 -2.63
C GLU A 79 -9.76 0.42 -4.01
N GLU A 80 -9.78 -0.87 -4.38
CA GLU A 80 -10.43 -1.37 -5.61
C GLU A 80 -11.35 -2.57 -5.26
N ASP A 81 -12.59 -2.54 -5.75
CA ASP A 81 -13.64 -3.55 -5.49
C ASP A 81 -13.85 -3.96 -4.01
N GLY A 82 -13.52 -3.06 -3.06
CA GLY A 82 -13.62 -3.29 -1.62
C GLY A 82 -12.36 -3.86 -0.96
N LEU A 83 -11.26 -3.98 -1.72
CA LEU A 83 -9.95 -4.44 -1.25
C LEU A 83 -8.97 -3.26 -1.23
N VAL A 84 -8.26 -3.09 -0.11
CA VAL A 84 -7.12 -2.17 -0.02
C VAL A 84 -5.86 -2.88 -0.54
N GLU A 85 -5.30 -2.37 -1.63
CA GLU A 85 -3.99 -2.78 -2.15
C GLU A 85 -2.96 -1.68 -1.82
N ALA A 86 -1.70 -2.10 -1.63
CA ALA A 86 -0.60 -1.18 -1.35
C ALA A 86 0.73 -1.76 -1.84
N GLU A 87 1.58 -0.91 -2.44
CA GLU A 87 2.93 -1.24 -2.88
C GLU A 87 3.87 -0.10 -2.50
N PHE A 88 5.06 -0.44 -1.97
CA PHE A 88 6.04 0.57 -1.53
C PHE A 88 7.46 0.14 -1.90
N TYR A 89 8.04 0.88 -2.86
CA TYR A 89 9.41 0.70 -3.35
C TYR A 89 10.22 1.97 -3.13
N ASP A 90 11.20 1.88 -2.21
CA ASP A 90 12.14 2.96 -1.89
C ASP A 90 13.58 2.46 -2.11
N PRO A 91 14.23 2.83 -3.23
CA PRO A 91 15.60 2.41 -3.52
C PRO A 91 16.64 3.06 -2.59
N PHE A 92 16.30 4.15 -1.92
CA PHE A 92 17.21 4.91 -1.04
C PHE A 92 17.26 4.30 0.36
N ASN A 93 16.13 3.80 0.86
CA ASN A 93 16.03 3.08 2.13
C ASN A 93 16.02 1.55 1.98
N SER A 94 16.12 1.02 0.75
CA SER A 94 16.12 -0.41 0.41
C SER A 94 14.82 -1.12 0.83
N ILE A 95 13.67 -0.49 0.57
CA ILE A 95 12.33 -1.04 0.81
C ILE A 95 11.77 -1.59 -0.50
N ASP A 96 11.25 -2.81 -0.45
CA ASP A 96 10.45 -3.48 -1.49
C ASP A 96 9.37 -4.26 -0.73
N ALA A 97 8.20 -3.64 -0.58
CA ALA A 97 7.11 -4.12 0.26
C ALA A 97 5.77 -4.08 -0.48
N ARG A 98 4.86 -5.00 -0.13
CA ARG A 98 3.55 -5.19 -0.78
C ARG A 98 2.49 -5.59 0.24
N GLY A 99 1.24 -5.19 0.03
CA GLY A 99 0.12 -5.50 0.91
C GLY A 99 0.28 -4.88 2.32
N PRO A 100 -0.08 -5.59 3.40
CA PRO A 100 -0.04 -5.03 4.76
C PRO A 100 1.30 -4.43 5.19
N ASP A 101 2.43 -5.01 4.77
CA ASP A 101 3.76 -4.51 5.12
C ASP A 101 4.08 -3.17 4.42
N ALA A 102 3.57 -2.96 3.20
CA ALA A 102 3.63 -1.65 2.52
C ALA A 102 2.67 -0.65 3.17
N PHE A 103 1.43 -1.09 3.44
CA PHE A 103 0.41 -0.24 4.04
C PHE A 103 0.84 0.30 5.41
N ASP A 104 1.33 -0.55 6.33
CA ASP A 104 1.76 -0.11 7.66
C ASP A 104 3.04 0.76 7.63
N ALA A 105 3.87 0.64 6.58
CA ALA A 105 5.02 1.53 6.37
C ALA A 105 4.61 2.90 5.81
N MET A 106 3.69 2.93 4.84
CA MET A 106 3.22 4.15 4.19
C MET A 106 2.16 4.92 4.99
N PHE A 107 1.27 4.22 5.71
CA PHE A 107 0.14 4.82 6.42
C PHE A 107 0.50 6.05 7.28
N PRO A 108 1.53 6.04 8.14
CA PRO A 108 1.89 7.24 8.90
C PRO A 108 2.41 8.39 8.03
N ILE A 109 3.06 8.10 6.90
CA ILE A 109 3.57 9.11 5.97
C ILE A 109 2.41 9.79 5.23
N VAL A 110 1.45 9.01 4.74
CA VAL A 110 0.28 9.56 4.05
C VAL A 110 -0.70 10.22 5.04
N HIS A 111 -0.90 9.68 6.24
CA HIS A 111 -1.80 10.29 7.26
C HIS A 111 -1.41 11.75 7.57
N ASP A 112 -0.12 12.04 7.63
CA ASP A 112 0.41 13.39 7.87
C ASP A 112 0.69 14.18 6.57
N LEU A 113 0.28 13.67 5.39
CA LEU A 113 0.50 14.29 4.09
C LEU A 113 -0.51 15.42 3.81
N GLU A 114 -0.10 16.65 4.09
CA GLU A 114 -0.85 17.86 3.75
C GLU A 114 -0.91 18.08 2.23
N ILE A 115 -1.97 17.56 1.57
CA ILE A 115 -2.34 17.82 0.17
C ILE A 115 -3.83 18.17 0.09
N ASN A 116 -4.22 19.08 -0.82
CA ASN A 116 -5.62 19.41 -1.08
C ASN A 116 -5.85 19.71 -2.58
N PRO A 117 -7.11 19.70 -3.07
CA PRO A 117 -7.41 19.85 -4.49
C PRO A 117 -6.96 21.18 -5.13
N ASP A 118 -6.76 22.25 -4.36
CA ASP A 118 -6.46 23.59 -4.87
C ASP A 118 -4.95 23.94 -4.83
N MET A 119 -4.10 23.01 -4.39
CA MET A 119 -2.64 23.15 -4.51
C MET A 119 -2.19 23.24 -5.98
N LYS A 120 -1.04 23.88 -6.21
CA LYS A 120 -0.33 23.74 -7.48
C LYS A 120 0.60 22.53 -7.46
N ASP A 121 0.95 22.03 -8.65
CA ASP A 121 1.86 20.90 -8.85
C ASP A 121 3.20 21.07 -8.13
N ASP A 122 3.75 22.29 -8.10
CA ASP A 122 5.02 22.60 -7.44
C ASP A 122 4.94 22.48 -5.91
N GLU A 123 3.83 22.90 -5.31
CA GLU A 123 3.55 22.79 -3.88
C GLU A 123 3.25 21.34 -3.47
N ALA A 124 2.37 20.67 -4.21
CA ALA A 124 1.93 19.30 -3.93
C ALA A 124 3.10 18.29 -4.02
N ILE A 125 3.86 18.30 -5.11
CA ILE A 125 5.02 17.42 -5.26
C ILE A 125 6.10 17.76 -4.23
N SER A 126 6.34 19.04 -3.93
CA SER A 126 7.31 19.42 -2.88
C SER A 126 6.89 18.90 -1.50
N SER A 127 5.59 18.89 -1.19
CA SER A 127 5.04 18.31 0.04
C SER A 127 5.35 16.81 0.11
N SER A 128 4.95 16.02 -0.89
CA SER A 128 5.18 14.56 -0.91
C SER A 128 6.67 14.17 -0.89
N ILE A 129 7.53 14.85 -1.66
CA ILE A 129 8.99 14.63 -1.64
C ILE A 129 9.57 14.83 -0.22
N ASN A 130 9.06 15.81 0.54
CA ASN A 130 9.47 16.03 1.93
C ASN A 130 8.93 14.95 2.87
N SER A 131 7.65 14.59 2.76
CA SER A 131 7.01 13.61 3.66
C SER A 131 7.60 12.21 3.52
N PHE A 132 7.84 11.75 2.29
CA PHE A 132 8.57 10.50 2.03
C PHE A 132 10.09 10.61 2.23
N ASN A 133 10.63 11.81 2.45
CA ASN A 133 12.05 12.08 2.73
C ASN A 133 13.00 11.55 1.63
N ILE A 134 12.61 11.71 0.36
CA ILE A 134 13.36 11.23 -0.82
C ILE A 134 14.12 12.37 -1.55
N PRO A 135 15.12 12.05 -2.40
CA PRO A 135 15.95 13.06 -3.04
C PRO A 135 15.18 14.01 -3.96
N LYS A 136 15.67 15.26 -4.07
CA LYS A 136 14.98 16.32 -4.82
C LYS A 136 15.43 16.45 -6.28
N GLU A 137 16.44 15.67 -6.68
CA GLU A 137 17.08 15.69 -8.00
C GLU A 137 16.51 14.55 -8.88
N PHE A 138 15.20 14.62 -9.16
CA PHE A 138 14.46 13.65 -9.98
C PHE A 138 14.27 14.13 -11.44
N LEU A 139 14.04 13.21 -12.37
CA LEU A 139 13.62 13.50 -13.75
C LEU A 139 12.13 13.85 -13.83
N LYS A 140 11.29 13.10 -13.11
CA LYS A 140 9.83 13.25 -13.10
C LYS A 140 9.32 12.89 -11.70
N ALA A 141 8.33 13.64 -11.23
CA ALA A 141 7.52 13.26 -10.08
C ALA A 141 6.04 13.44 -10.45
N GLU A 142 5.20 12.48 -10.09
CA GLU A 142 3.76 12.48 -10.37
C GLU A 142 3.00 11.91 -9.17
N LEU A 143 2.03 12.67 -8.69
CA LEU A 143 1.22 12.33 -7.53
C LEU A 143 -0.24 12.30 -7.97
N GLN A 144 -0.86 11.13 -7.97
CA GLN A 144 -2.29 10.97 -8.16
C GLN A 144 -2.99 10.74 -6.81
N ILE A 145 -4.07 11.49 -6.56
CA ILE A 145 -4.91 11.36 -5.37
C ILE A 145 -6.38 11.32 -5.78
N THR A 146 -7.11 10.37 -5.21
CA THR A 146 -8.59 10.33 -5.24
C THR A 146 -9.09 10.72 -3.85
N PHE A 147 -9.57 11.94 -3.68
CA PHE A 147 -10.10 12.44 -2.41
C PHE A 147 -11.41 11.73 -2.03
N SER A 148 -11.74 11.64 -0.73
CA SER A 148 -12.91 10.91 -0.22
C SER A 148 -14.27 11.52 -0.62
N ASP A 149 -14.29 12.66 -1.30
CA ASP A 149 -15.47 13.24 -1.95
C ASP A 149 -15.65 12.81 -3.43
N GLY A 150 -14.72 12.01 -3.97
CA GLY A 150 -14.67 11.58 -5.36
C GLY A 150 -13.91 12.52 -6.29
N THR A 151 -13.23 13.55 -5.77
CA THR A 151 -12.36 14.40 -6.59
C THR A 151 -11.06 13.67 -6.93
N GLU A 152 -10.78 13.48 -8.22
CA GLU A 152 -9.48 13.01 -8.72
C GLU A 152 -8.56 14.21 -9.00
N LYS A 153 -7.28 14.13 -8.61
CA LYS A 153 -6.22 15.06 -9.01
C LYS A 153 -4.94 14.32 -9.35
N THR A 154 -4.22 14.84 -10.35
CA THR A 154 -2.84 14.45 -10.68
C THR A 154 -1.99 15.71 -10.66
N PHE A 155 -0.94 15.73 -9.84
CA PHE A 155 0.06 16.79 -9.76
C PHE A 155 1.36 16.29 -10.38
N LYS A 156 2.08 17.11 -11.15
CA LYS A 156 3.22 16.64 -11.95
C LYS A 156 4.33 17.64 -12.16
N ILE A 157 5.57 17.21 -11.94
CA ILE A 157 6.79 17.92 -12.35
C ILE A 157 7.57 17.04 -13.34
N THR A 158 8.23 17.67 -14.31
CA THR A 158 9.23 17.02 -15.18
C THR A 158 10.40 17.97 -15.41
N ASN A 159 11.57 17.56 -14.94
CA ASN A 159 12.81 18.29 -15.03
C ASN A 159 13.55 17.85 -16.30
N ASN A 160 13.86 18.80 -17.18
CA ASN A 160 14.53 18.52 -18.46
C ASN A 160 16.06 18.69 -18.38
N GLU A 161 16.59 18.93 -17.17
CA GLU A 161 18.01 19.18 -16.89
C GLU A 161 18.44 18.33 -15.68
N LEU A 162 19.22 17.27 -15.94
CA LEU A 162 20.12 16.54 -15.03
C LEU A 162 21.43 16.28 -15.77
#